data_AF-A0A7S1KY99-F1
#
_entry.id   AF-A0A7S1KY99-F1
#
_cell.length_a   1.000
_cell.length_b   1.000
_cell.length_c   1.000
_cell.angle_alpha   90.00
_cell.angle_beta   90.00
_cell.angle_gamma   90.00
#
_symmetry.space_group_name_H-M   'P 1'
#
loop_
_entity.id
_entity.type
_entity.pdbx_description
1 polymer ?
#
loop_
_entity_poly.entity_id
_entity_poly.type
_entity_poly.pdbx_seq_one_letter_code
_entity_poly.pdbx_strand_id
1 'polypeptide(L)'
;VDVVKDPITDPGKKSKKGRLTLELQDGAWTTVTEGKGRPHLDQLVEVFRDGRLLVDDTFATVRSRSNLGSEAPRCAPSSLGVLGDPFNNILMLTDSYKVTHHLQYPPGTEKIYSYFECRGGAYPEVCFFGLQYFLKRYMVGQVVTPEKIDVAERYFKAHFRHPVWGLNEKLFNRKSWEHIVQAHGGRLPVVVKAVPEGTVLPYKNVLFTLENTDKQCFWLSNYLETLL
;
A
#
# COMPACT_ATOMS: atom_id res chain seq x y z
N VAL A 1 -16.04 -10.22 -10.53
CA VAL A 1 -15.15 -10.09 -11.71
C VAL A 1 -13.80 -9.61 -11.20
N ASP A 2 -12.72 -10.27 -11.61
CA ASP A 2 -11.38 -9.87 -11.20
C ASP A 2 -10.95 -8.60 -11.94
N VAL A 3 -10.50 -7.59 -11.19
CA VAL A 3 -9.92 -6.36 -11.75
C VAL A 3 -8.43 -6.58 -11.92
N VAL A 4 -7.91 -6.46 -13.15
CA VAL A 4 -6.51 -6.76 -13.48
C VAL A 4 -5.92 -5.64 -14.35
N LYS A 5 -4.62 -5.40 -14.21
CA LYS A 5 -3.88 -4.47 -15.06
C LYS A 5 -3.40 -5.23 -16.29
N ASP A 6 -3.90 -4.86 -17.46
CA ASP A 6 -3.48 -5.41 -18.76
C ASP A 6 -3.31 -4.26 -19.77
N PRO A 7 -2.20 -3.50 -19.69
CA PRO A 7 -2.04 -2.28 -20.48
C PRO A 7 -1.70 -2.62 -21.93
N ILE A 8 -2.40 -1.97 -22.86
CA ILE A 8 -2.29 -2.20 -24.30
C ILE A 8 -0.86 -1.98 -24.82
N THR A 9 -0.16 -1.00 -24.28
CA THR A 9 1.14 -0.52 -24.78
C THR A 9 2.36 -1.18 -24.13
N ASP A 10 2.19 -1.97 -23.06
CA ASP A 10 3.30 -2.56 -22.33
C ASP A 10 2.92 -3.94 -21.74
N PRO A 11 3.02 -5.02 -22.53
CA PRO A 11 2.61 -6.36 -22.10
C PRO A 11 3.36 -6.86 -20.85
N GLY A 12 4.58 -6.36 -20.58
CA GLY A 12 5.35 -6.69 -19.38
C GLY A 12 4.73 -6.14 -18.09
N LYS A 13 3.78 -5.19 -18.21
CA LYS A 13 3.04 -4.62 -17.09
C LYS A 13 1.76 -5.37 -16.73
N LYS A 14 1.49 -6.51 -17.37
CA LYS A 14 0.37 -7.39 -17.00
C LYS A 14 0.47 -7.88 -15.55
N SER A 15 -0.62 -7.78 -14.79
CA SER A 15 -0.67 -8.24 -13.40
C SER A 15 -1.06 -9.71 -13.26
N LYS A 16 -0.60 -10.34 -12.18
CA LYS A 16 -1.15 -11.62 -11.69
C LYS A 16 -2.63 -11.43 -11.31
N LYS A 17 -3.42 -12.51 -11.38
CA LYS A 17 -4.87 -12.50 -11.12
C LYS A 17 -5.23 -13.16 -9.79
N GLY A 18 -6.34 -12.72 -9.20
CA GLY A 18 -6.91 -13.28 -7.98
C GLY A 18 -6.04 -13.11 -6.74
N ARG A 19 -6.41 -13.82 -5.66
CA ARG A 19 -5.67 -13.82 -4.40
C ARG A 19 -4.33 -14.55 -4.56
N LEU A 20 -3.31 -14.02 -3.89
CA LEU A 20 -1.95 -14.55 -3.95
C LEU A 20 -1.56 -15.12 -2.60
N THR A 21 -0.78 -16.20 -2.61
CA THR A 21 0.05 -16.66 -1.48
C THR A 21 1.51 -16.67 -1.92
N LEU A 22 2.42 -16.54 -0.96
CA LEU A 22 3.85 -16.78 -1.15
C LEU A 22 4.21 -18.07 -0.44
N GLU A 23 4.62 -19.11 -1.15
CA GLU A 23 4.94 -20.42 -0.56
C GLU A 23 6.42 -20.72 -0.68
N LEU A 24 6.98 -21.36 0.35
CA LEU A 24 8.36 -21.87 0.36
C LEU A 24 8.30 -23.39 0.46
N GLN A 25 8.64 -24.08 -0.63
CA GLN A 25 8.65 -25.56 -0.71
C GLN A 25 10.00 -26.00 -1.26
N ASP A 26 10.64 -26.98 -0.62
CA ASP A 26 11.95 -27.52 -1.03
C ASP A 26 13.04 -26.44 -1.26
N GLY A 27 12.99 -25.35 -0.48
CA GLY A 27 13.90 -24.20 -0.60
C GLY A 27 13.58 -23.23 -1.75
N ALA A 28 12.49 -23.45 -2.49
CA ALA A 28 12.07 -22.60 -3.60
C ALA A 28 10.86 -21.72 -3.24
N TRP A 29 11.00 -20.41 -3.49
CA TRP A 29 9.93 -19.42 -3.33
C TRP A 29 9.02 -19.38 -4.55
N THR A 30 7.71 -19.51 -4.33
CA THR A 30 6.70 -19.45 -5.40
C THR A 30 5.48 -18.64 -5.00
N THR A 31 5.10 -17.70 -5.86
CA THR A 31 3.80 -17.02 -5.75
C THR A 31 2.72 -17.85 -6.42
N VAL A 32 1.77 -18.33 -5.63
CA VAL A 32 0.59 -19.05 -6.15
C VAL A 32 -0.54 -18.05 -6.35
N THR A 33 -1.17 -18.08 -7.52
CA THR A 33 -2.18 -17.08 -7.95
C THR A 33 -3.60 -17.64 -7.93
N GLU A 34 -4.58 -16.81 -8.30
CA GLU A 34 -5.99 -17.23 -8.50
C GLU A 34 -6.66 -17.87 -7.27
N GLY A 35 -6.14 -17.61 -6.07
CA GLY A 35 -6.63 -18.22 -4.83
C GLY A 35 -6.38 -19.73 -4.73
N LYS A 36 -5.49 -20.28 -5.56
CA LYS A 36 -5.11 -21.71 -5.55
C LYS A 36 -4.07 -22.05 -4.48
N GLY A 37 -3.55 -21.03 -3.79
CA GLY A 37 -2.57 -21.16 -2.73
C GLY A 37 -3.11 -21.87 -1.49
N ARG A 38 -2.21 -22.46 -0.72
CA ARG A 38 -2.53 -23.15 0.53
C ARG A 38 -2.30 -22.20 1.71
N PRO A 39 -3.32 -21.80 2.47
CA PRO A 39 -3.17 -20.81 3.54
C PRO A 39 -2.14 -21.19 4.62
N HIS A 40 -1.93 -22.48 4.89
CA HIS A 40 -0.95 -22.96 5.88
C HIS A 40 0.50 -22.95 5.37
N LEU A 41 0.71 -22.73 4.06
CA LEU A 41 2.04 -22.58 3.46
C LEU A 41 2.38 -21.11 3.14
N ASP A 42 1.39 -20.22 3.25
CA ASP A 42 1.55 -18.80 2.94
C ASP A 42 2.51 -18.14 3.94
N GLN A 43 3.58 -17.57 3.41
CA GLN A 43 4.62 -16.86 4.14
C GLN A 43 4.30 -15.38 4.33
N LEU A 44 3.22 -14.87 3.71
CA LEU A 44 2.74 -13.52 3.94
C LEU A 44 2.03 -13.44 5.30
N VAL A 45 2.62 -12.69 6.22
CA VAL A 45 2.06 -12.44 7.55
C VAL A 45 1.38 -11.09 7.60
N GLU A 46 0.33 -10.96 8.42
CA GLU A 46 -0.35 -9.68 8.60
C GLU A 46 0.52 -8.73 9.41
N VAL A 47 0.96 -7.62 8.79
CA VAL A 47 1.87 -6.66 9.40
C VAL A 47 1.16 -5.37 9.81
N PHE A 48 0.00 -5.08 9.24
CA PHE A 48 -0.81 -3.89 9.53
C PHE A 48 -2.30 -4.18 9.37
N ARG A 49 -3.11 -3.63 10.27
CA ARG A 49 -4.57 -3.66 10.20
C ARG A 49 -5.17 -2.40 10.81
N ASP A 50 -6.05 -1.73 10.06
CA ASP A 50 -6.97 -0.71 10.57
C ASP A 50 -6.29 0.39 11.41
N GLY A 51 -5.17 0.91 10.92
CA GLY A 51 -4.38 1.95 11.60
C GLY A 51 -3.44 1.44 12.70
N ARG A 52 -3.22 0.12 12.81
CA ARG A 52 -2.34 -0.49 13.81
C ARG A 52 -1.25 -1.32 13.13
N LEU A 53 -0.03 -1.13 13.59
CA LEU A 53 1.09 -2.01 13.27
C LEU A 53 0.99 -3.29 14.11
N LEU A 54 1.16 -4.45 13.48
CA LEU A 54 1.09 -5.76 14.13
C LEU A 54 2.45 -6.44 14.26
N VAL A 55 3.40 -6.07 13.38
CA VAL A 55 4.79 -6.52 13.41
C VAL A 55 5.67 -5.29 13.56
N ASP A 56 6.42 -5.22 14.67
CA ASP A 56 7.41 -4.18 14.95
C ASP A 56 8.79 -4.82 15.12
N ASP A 57 9.43 -5.14 14.00
CA ASP A 57 10.77 -5.71 13.99
C ASP A 57 11.82 -4.64 14.24
N THR A 58 12.80 -4.99 15.09
CA THR A 58 14.01 -4.18 15.21
C THR A 58 14.87 -4.29 13.96
N PHE A 59 15.69 -3.27 13.70
CA PHE A 59 16.65 -3.35 12.58
C PHE A 59 17.62 -4.53 12.73
N ALA A 60 17.98 -4.91 13.96
CA ALA A 60 18.80 -6.10 14.21
C ALA A 60 18.07 -7.39 13.78
N THR A 61 16.77 -7.51 14.10
CA THR A 61 15.93 -8.63 13.66
C THR A 61 15.89 -8.71 12.13
N VAL A 62 15.60 -7.60 11.45
CA VAL A 62 15.57 -7.52 9.99
C VAL A 62 16.91 -7.94 9.39
N ARG A 63 18.02 -7.40 9.89
CA ARG A 63 19.37 -7.75 9.40
C ARG A 63 19.71 -9.21 9.60
N SER A 64 19.27 -9.82 10.69
CA SER A 64 19.53 -11.25 10.94
C SER A 64 18.88 -12.16 9.88
N ARG A 65 17.82 -11.69 9.21
CA ARG A 65 17.14 -12.42 8.14
C ARG A 65 17.79 -12.23 6.76
N SER A 66 18.56 -11.17 6.54
CA SER A 66 19.02 -10.77 5.20
C SER A 66 20.28 -11.47 4.68
N ASN A 67 20.62 -12.66 5.18
CA ASN A 67 21.79 -13.45 4.78
C ASN A 67 23.15 -12.70 4.81
N LEU A 68 23.23 -11.56 5.49
CA LEU A 68 24.46 -10.78 5.63
C LEU A 68 25.10 -11.10 6.98
N GLY A 69 26.37 -11.52 6.94
CA GLY A 69 27.20 -11.72 8.13
C GLY A 69 27.12 -10.53 9.09
N SER A 70 27.07 -10.84 10.36
CA SER A 70 26.84 -9.90 11.46
C SER A 70 27.89 -8.80 11.54
N GLU A 71 27.47 -7.54 11.36
CA GLU A 71 28.17 -6.38 11.92
C GLU A 71 27.23 -5.63 12.86
N ALA A 72 27.77 -5.09 13.95
CA ALA A 72 27.00 -4.42 15.00
C ALA A 72 26.10 -3.29 14.44
N PRO A 73 24.89 -3.10 15.01
CA PRO A 73 24.01 -2.02 14.62
C PRO A 73 24.63 -0.66 14.96
N ARG A 74 24.70 0.25 13.99
CA ARG A 74 24.93 1.68 14.25
C ARG A 74 23.59 2.32 14.56
N CYS A 75 23.57 3.23 15.54
CA CYS A 75 22.36 3.89 16.01
C CYS A 75 21.58 4.49 14.84
N ALA A 76 20.29 4.13 14.71
CA ALA A 76 19.42 4.72 13.70
C ALA A 76 19.04 6.15 14.14
N PRO A 77 19.05 7.14 13.22
CA PRO A 77 18.55 8.47 13.53
C PRO A 77 17.04 8.40 13.80
N SER A 78 16.61 9.03 14.90
CA SER A 78 15.20 9.24 15.17
C SER A 78 14.70 10.45 14.37
N SER A 79 13.78 10.25 13.42
CA SER A 79 13.06 11.37 12.81
C SER A 79 11.81 11.68 13.64
N LEU A 80 11.87 12.76 14.42
CA LEU A 80 10.66 13.45 14.89
C LEU A 80 10.09 14.25 13.71
N GLY A 81 8.78 14.14 13.48
CA GLY A 81 8.08 14.92 12.46
C GLY A 81 8.25 16.42 12.70
N VAL A 82 8.62 17.15 11.65
CA VAL A 82 8.82 18.60 11.70
C VAL A 82 7.47 19.30 11.53
N LEU A 83 7.20 20.34 12.34
CA LEU A 83 6.03 21.21 12.17
C LEU A 83 6.09 21.89 10.78
N GLY A 84 5.03 21.77 9.99
CA GLY A 84 4.98 22.27 8.61
C GLY A 84 5.44 21.29 7.54
N ASP A 85 5.63 20.01 7.88
CA ASP A 85 5.98 18.95 6.92
C ASP A 85 4.89 18.79 5.84
N PRO A 86 5.18 19.10 4.56
CA PRO A 86 4.22 18.94 3.47
C PRO A 86 3.85 17.46 3.23
N PHE A 87 4.64 16.52 3.75
CA PHE A 87 4.39 15.08 3.67
C PHE A 87 3.53 14.55 4.83
N ASN A 88 2.97 15.41 5.68
CA ASN A 88 2.09 14.99 6.79
C ASN A 88 0.59 14.91 6.40
N ASN A 89 0.25 15.02 5.12
CA ASN A 89 -1.13 14.83 4.66
C ASN A 89 -1.22 13.67 3.67
N ILE A 90 -1.61 12.48 4.16
CA ILE A 90 -1.68 11.26 3.35
C ILE A 90 -2.66 11.40 2.16
N LEU A 91 -3.67 12.26 2.26
CA LEU A 91 -4.60 12.56 1.17
C LEU A 91 -3.90 13.23 -0.02
N MET A 92 -2.70 13.78 0.18
CA MET A 92 -1.91 14.44 -0.87
C MET A 92 -0.72 13.57 -1.33
N LEU A 93 -0.52 12.39 -0.72
CA LEU A 93 0.56 11.46 -1.04
C LEU A 93 0.09 10.39 -2.04
N THR A 94 -0.50 10.84 -3.14
CA THR A 94 -0.98 9.98 -4.21
C THR A 94 -0.74 10.64 -5.55
N ASP A 95 -0.63 9.84 -6.61
CA ASP A 95 -0.65 10.40 -7.96
C ASP A 95 -2.00 11.05 -8.24
N SER A 96 -2.00 12.24 -8.87
CA SER A 96 -3.22 13.01 -9.11
C SER A 96 -4.34 12.23 -9.80
N TYR A 97 -4.01 11.33 -10.73
CA TYR A 97 -5.04 10.54 -11.43
C TYR A 97 -5.82 9.61 -10.48
N LYS A 98 -5.20 9.13 -9.40
CA LYS A 98 -5.82 8.26 -8.38
C LYS A 98 -6.89 8.97 -7.56
N VAL A 99 -6.84 10.30 -7.48
CA VAL A 99 -7.86 11.13 -6.80
C VAL A 99 -9.24 10.91 -7.42
N THR A 100 -9.29 10.55 -8.69
CA THR A 100 -10.54 10.38 -9.45
C THR A 100 -10.96 8.92 -9.63
N HIS A 101 -10.16 7.96 -9.17
CA HIS A 101 -10.40 6.53 -9.42
C HIS A 101 -11.68 6.00 -8.79
N HIS A 102 -12.16 6.58 -7.69
CA HIS A 102 -13.43 6.19 -7.07
C HIS A 102 -14.63 6.28 -8.03
N LEU A 103 -14.54 7.10 -9.08
CA LEU A 103 -15.55 7.24 -10.14
C LEU A 103 -15.41 6.20 -11.26
N GLN A 104 -14.30 5.47 -11.31
CA GLN A 104 -13.90 4.62 -12.45
C GLN A 104 -14.02 3.12 -12.15
N TYR A 105 -14.17 2.76 -10.88
CA TYR A 105 -14.42 1.35 -10.51
C TYR A 105 -15.79 0.89 -10.98
N PRO A 106 -15.96 -0.41 -11.31
CA PRO A 106 -17.26 -0.98 -11.63
C PRO A 106 -18.30 -0.70 -10.53
N PRO A 107 -19.56 -0.37 -10.88
CA PRO A 107 -20.63 -0.21 -9.89
C PRO A 107 -20.77 -1.45 -8.99
N GLY A 108 -20.97 -1.22 -7.69
CA GLY A 108 -21.08 -2.31 -6.69
C GLY A 108 -19.75 -2.91 -6.24
N THR A 109 -18.61 -2.31 -6.58
CA THR A 109 -17.30 -2.74 -6.06
C THR A 109 -17.24 -2.54 -4.55
N GLU A 110 -16.99 -3.63 -3.81
CA GLU A 110 -16.85 -3.60 -2.34
C GLU A 110 -15.42 -3.89 -1.88
N LYS A 111 -14.59 -4.53 -2.72
CA LYS A 111 -13.25 -4.97 -2.32
C LYS A 111 -12.25 -4.84 -3.46
N ILE A 112 -11.11 -4.23 -3.16
CA ILE A 112 -9.95 -4.14 -4.03
C ILE A 112 -8.76 -4.76 -3.30
N TYR A 113 -8.21 -5.79 -3.93
CA TYR A 113 -7.01 -6.50 -3.50
C TYR A 113 -5.87 -6.17 -4.47
N SER A 114 -4.76 -5.70 -3.92
CA SER A 114 -3.56 -5.30 -4.67
C SER A 114 -2.33 -6.00 -4.11
N TYR A 115 -1.28 -6.12 -4.92
CA TYR A 115 -0.05 -6.77 -4.53
C TYR A 115 1.17 -6.04 -5.10
N PHE A 116 2.31 -6.19 -4.42
CA PHE A 116 3.59 -5.62 -4.83
C PHE A 116 4.58 -6.74 -5.16
N GLU A 117 5.30 -6.57 -6.26
CA GLU A 117 6.39 -7.45 -6.68
C GLU A 117 7.48 -6.65 -7.38
N CYS A 118 8.73 -7.14 -7.32
CA CYS A 118 9.76 -6.70 -8.23
C CYS A 118 9.64 -7.49 -9.55
N ARG A 119 9.48 -6.83 -10.70
CA ARG A 119 9.31 -7.52 -12.00
C ARG A 119 10.60 -7.75 -12.78
N GLY A 120 11.73 -7.25 -12.27
CA GLY A 120 13.05 -7.37 -12.88
C GLY A 120 14.01 -6.31 -12.34
N GLY A 121 15.24 -6.33 -12.83
CA GLY A 121 16.28 -5.39 -12.43
C GLY A 121 17.67 -5.96 -12.70
N ALA A 122 18.70 -5.35 -12.10
CA ALA A 122 20.08 -5.81 -12.22
C ALA A 122 20.37 -7.13 -11.48
N TYR A 123 19.50 -7.54 -10.55
CA TYR A 123 19.72 -8.68 -9.66
C TYR A 123 18.59 -9.72 -9.78
N PRO A 124 18.89 -11.02 -9.62
CA PRO A 124 17.91 -12.10 -9.67
C PRO A 124 17.15 -12.28 -8.35
N GLU A 125 17.50 -11.54 -7.30
CA GLU A 125 16.87 -11.61 -5.99
C GLU A 125 16.68 -10.21 -5.41
N VAL A 126 15.75 -10.09 -4.48
CA VAL A 126 15.43 -8.86 -3.77
C VAL A 126 15.44 -9.14 -2.28
N CYS A 127 16.12 -8.28 -1.52
CA CYS A 127 15.95 -8.19 -0.07
C CYS A 127 14.75 -7.29 0.22
N PHE A 128 13.67 -7.83 0.77
CA PHE A 128 12.50 -7.04 1.12
C PHE A 128 12.74 -6.23 2.40
N PHE A 129 12.75 -4.90 2.32
CA PHE A 129 12.99 -4.02 3.45
C PHE A 129 12.37 -2.64 3.23
N GLY A 130 11.84 -2.01 4.29
CA GLY A 130 11.41 -0.61 4.32
C GLY A 130 9.91 -0.38 4.46
N LEU A 131 9.06 -1.40 4.30
CA LEU A 131 7.60 -1.27 4.41
C LEU A 131 7.17 -0.74 5.79
N GLN A 132 7.76 -1.26 6.86
CA GLN A 132 7.51 -0.89 8.25
C GLN A 132 7.74 0.61 8.50
N TYR A 133 8.74 1.20 7.83
CA TYR A 133 8.96 2.65 7.91
C TYR A 133 7.75 3.41 7.38
N PHE A 134 7.26 3.06 6.18
CA PHE A 134 6.08 3.71 5.59
C PHE A 134 4.83 3.51 6.44
N LEU A 135 4.60 2.29 6.94
CA LEU A 135 3.48 1.97 7.81
C LEU A 135 3.50 2.84 9.08
N LYS A 136 4.62 2.87 9.81
CA LYS A 136 4.78 3.66 11.03
C LYS A 136 4.65 5.16 10.78
N ARG A 137 5.30 5.66 9.72
CA ARG A 137 5.43 7.09 9.46
C ARG A 137 4.13 7.72 8.95
N TYR A 138 3.35 6.98 8.17
CA TYR A 138 2.24 7.55 7.39
C TYR A 138 0.87 6.88 7.62
N MET A 139 0.81 5.65 8.14
CA MET A 139 -0.46 4.88 8.17
C MET A 139 -0.94 4.51 9.59
N VAL A 140 -0.05 4.47 10.57
CA VAL A 140 -0.41 4.15 11.97
C VAL A 140 -1.14 5.33 12.62
N GLY A 141 -2.22 5.01 13.34
CA GLY A 141 -3.00 5.97 14.12
C GLY A 141 -4.02 6.77 13.29
N GLN A 142 -4.40 7.93 13.82
CA GLN A 142 -5.34 8.85 13.16
C GLN A 142 -4.58 9.68 12.12
N VAL A 143 -4.61 9.23 10.88
CA VAL A 143 -3.86 9.87 9.78
C VAL A 143 -4.75 10.74 8.90
N VAL A 144 -6.07 10.58 9.00
CA VAL A 144 -7.11 11.40 8.37
C VAL A 144 -7.82 12.26 9.43
N THR A 145 -7.92 13.56 9.20
CA THR A 145 -8.67 14.49 10.04
C THR A 145 -9.49 15.45 9.17
N PRO A 146 -10.55 16.10 9.70
CA PRO A 146 -11.30 17.12 8.97
C PRO A 146 -10.42 18.22 8.38
N GLU A 147 -9.41 18.67 9.13
CA GLU A 147 -8.48 19.72 8.70
C GLU A 147 -7.64 19.26 7.51
N LYS A 148 -7.16 18.01 7.54
CA LYS A 148 -6.42 17.42 6.41
C LYS A 148 -7.29 17.27 5.16
N ILE A 149 -8.57 16.94 5.35
CA ILE A 149 -9.56 16.85 4.26
C ILE A 149 -9.75 18.22 3.61
N ASP A 150 -9.95 19.27 4.41
CA ASP A 150 -10.17 20.64 3.89
C ASP A 150 -8.93 21.18 3.16
N VAL A 151 -7.73 20.88 3.66
CA VAL A 151 -6.46 21.22 2.99
C VAL A 151 -6.34 20.47 1.66
N ALA A 152 -6.57 19.16 1.65
CA ALA A 152 -6.46 18.34 0.45
C ALA A 152 -7.50 18.75 -0.61
N GLU A 153 -8.76 18.99 -0.21
CA GLU A 153 -9.81 19.45 -1.10
C GLU A 153 -9.43 20.78 -1.77
N ARG A 154 -8.95 21.74 -0.98
CA ARG A 154 -8.53 23.05 -1.50
C ARG A 154 -7.39 22.91 -2.51
N TYR A 155 -6.39 22.08 -2.19
CA TYR A 155 -5.28 21.79 -3.09
C TYR A 155 -5.79 21.17 -4.40
N PHE A 156 -6.60 20.12 -4.34
CA PHE A 156 -7.08 19.42 -5.53
C PHE A 156 -8.07 20.25 -6.36
N LYS A 157 -8.88 21.10 -5.73
CA LYS A 157 -9.73 22.06 -6.45
C LYS A 157 -8.90 23.01 -7.31
N ALA A 158 -7.77 23.51 -6.80
CA ALA A 158 -6.86 24.32 -7.59
C ALA A 158 -6.15 23.48 -8.66
N HIS A 159 -5.65 22.30 -8.31
CA HIS A 159 -4.90 21.42 -9.20
C HIS A 159 -5.71 20.93 -10.41
N PHE A 160 -6.99 20.61 -10.24
CA PHE A 160 -7.86 20.08 -11.31
C PHE A 160 -8.72 21.14 -12.00
N ARG A 161 -8.58 22.42 -11.67
CA ARG A 161 -9.34 23.48 -12.32
C ARG A 161 -8.88 23.63 -13.77
N HIS A 162 -9.77 23.39 -14.73
CA HIS A 162 -9.48 23.59 -16.14
C HIS A 162 -9.78 25.05 -16.54
N PRO A 163 -8.91 25.71 -17.33
CA PRO A 163 -9.14 27.09 -17.75
C PRO A 163 -10.40 27.27 -18.60
N VAL A 164 -10.82 26.24 -19.33
CA VAL A 164 -11.99 26.28 -20.24
C VAL A 164 -13.25 25.67 -19.59
N TRP A 165 -13.11 24.57 -18.85
CA TRP A 165 -14.26 23.77 -18.38
C TRP A 165 -14.58 24.02 -16.90
N GLY A 166 -13.80 24.85 -16.23
CA GLY A 166 -13.93 25.12 -14.81
C GLY A 166 -13.52 23.94 -13.93
N LEU A 167 -14.09 23.90 -12.73
CA LEU A 167 -13.86 22.87 -11.72
C LEU A 167 -14.99 21.84 -11.75
N ASN A 168 -14.64 20.55 -11.82
CA ASN A 168 -15.58 19.48 -11.53
C ASN A 168 -15.45 19.07 -10.05
N GLU A 169 -16.43 19.45 -9.23
CA GLU A 169 -16.41 19.18 -7.78
C GLU A 169 -16.50 17.69 -7.42
N LYS A 170 -16.90 16.83 -8.36
CA LYS A 170 -16.99 15.37 -8.13
C LYS A 170 -15.63 14.67 -8.09
N LEU A 171 -14.56 15.35 -8.53
CA LEU A 171 -13.24 14.74 -8.67
C LEU A 171 -12.58 14.43 -7.33
N PHE A 172 -12.80 15.23 -6.28
CA PHE A 172 -12.26 14.94 -4.96
C PHE A 172 -13.29 14.17 -4.12
N ASN A 173 -12.91 12.97 -3.65
CA ASN A 173 -13.81 12.09 -2.90
C ASN A 173 -13.98 12.48 -1.42
N ARG A 174 -14.45 13.70 -1.16
CA ARG A 174 -14.59 14.24 0.21
C ARG A 174 -15.40 13.33 1.12
N LYS A 175 -16.56 12.88 0.65
CA LYS A 175 -17.51 12.06 1.42
C LYS A 175 -16.88 10.76 1.92
N SER A 176 -16.09 10.06 1.09
CA SER A 176 -15.44 8.83 1.55
C SER A 176 -14.30 9.09 2.53
N TRP A 177 -13.59 10.22 2.43
CA TRP A 177 -12.62 10.61 3.47
C TRP A 177 -13.31 10.94 4.79
N GLU A 178 -14.44 11.63 4.76
CA GLU A 178 -15.26 11.87 5.96
C GLU A 178 -15.79 10.58 6.57
N HIS A 179 -16.18 9.61 5.75
CA HIS A 179 -16.57 8.27 6.22
C HIS A 179 -15.43 7.61 7.01
N ILE A 180 -14.17 7.73 6.57
CA ILE A 180 -13.01 7.21 7.33
C ILE A 180 -12.89 7.91 8.70
N VAL A 181 -13.15 9.22 8.78
CA VAL A 181 -13.16 9.95 10.06
C VAL A 181 -14.29 9.44 10.96
N GLN A 182 -15.51 9.34 10.43
CA GLN A 182 -16.72 9.02 11.19
C GLN A 182 -16.77 7.55 11.63
N ALA A 183 -16.47 6.61 10.73
CA ALA A 183 -16.60 5.17 10.99
C ALA A 183 -15.34 4.56 11.61
N HIS A 184 -14.15 5.10 11.32
CA HIS A 184 -12.86 4.51 11.72
C HIS A 184 -12.00 5.42 12.60
N GLY A 185 -12.54 6.57 13.04
CA GLY A 185 -11.79 7.54 13.84
C GLY A 185 -10.58 8.11 13.11
N GLY A 186 -10.63 8.19 11.78
CA GLY A 186 -9.54 8.68 10.94
C GLY A 186 -8.39 7.69 10.72
N ARG A 187 -8.57 6.42 11.11
CA ARG A 187 -7.64 5.30 10.85
C ARG A 187 -7.98 4.64 9.52
N LEU A 188 -6.98 4.24 8.75
CA LEU A 188 -7.19 3.66 7.42
C LEU A 188 -7.73 2.23 7.53
N PRO A 189 -8.93 1.90 7.01
CA PRO A 189 -9.52 0.57 7.05
C PRO A 189 -8.92 -0.33 5.95
N VAL A 190 -7.67 -0.74 6.15
CA VAL A 190 -6.93 -1.63 5.25
C VAL A 190 -6.15 -2.67 6.04
N VAL A 191 -5.88 -3.79 5.40
CA VAL A 191 -4.98 -4.84 5.87
C VAL A 191 -3.79 -4.96 4.91
N VAL A 192 -2.59 -5.08 5.48
CA VAL A 192 -1.37 -5.38 4.73
C VAL A 192 -0.81 -6.70 5.20
N LYS A 193 -0.57 -7.62 4.27
CA LYS A 193 0.21 -8.83 4.53
C LYS A 193 1.52 -8.76 3.76
N ALA A 194 2.63 -9.11 4.40
CA ALA A 194 3.95 -9.04 3.79
C ALA A 194 4.82 -10.23 4.18
N VAL A 195 5.78 -10.56 3.33
CA VAL A 195 6.90 -11.43 3.72
C VAL A 195 7.70 -10.71 4.82
N PRO A 196 8.24 -11.42 5.84
CA PRO A 196 9.01 -10.76 6.89
C PRO A 196 10.15 -9.90 6.32
N GLU A 197 10.30 -8.67 6.80
CA GLU A 197 11.38 -7.80 6.35
C GLU A 197 12.75 -8.41 6.66
N GLY A 198 13.67 -8.21 5.72
CA GLY A 198 14.98 -8.87 5.66
C GLY A 198 14.98 -10.15 4.84
N THR A 199 13.82 -10.71 4.46
CA THR A 199 13.79 -11.91 3.60
C THR A 199 14.37 -11.61 2.22
N VAL A 200 15.28 -12.48 1.77
CA VAL A 200 15.83 -12.48 0.41
C VAL A 200 15.15 -13.56 -0.41
N LEU A 201 14.57 -13.18 -1.55
CA LEU A 201 13.88 -14.10 -2.45
C LEU A 201 13.98 -13.67 -3.92
N PRO A 202 13.79 -14.58 -4.88
CA PRO A 202 13.79 -14.26 -6.30
C PRO A 202 12.74 -13.21 -6.68
N TYR A 203 13.08 -12.31 -7.61
CA TYR A 203 12.11 -11.38 -8.21
C TYR A 203 10.97 -12.13 -8.91
N LYS A 204 9.87 -11.43 -9.23
CA LYS A 204 8.57 -11.95 -9.69
C LYS A 204 7.77 -12.73 -8.66
N ASN A 205 8.18 -12.66 -7.39
CA ASN A 205 7.38 -13.09 -6.26
C ASN A 205 6.66 -11.91 -5.59
N VAL A 206 5.47 -12.18 -5.06
CA VAL A 206 4.74 -11.22 -4.21
C VAL A 206 5.53 -10.95 -2.94
N LEU A 207 5.70 -9.67 -2.60
CA LEU A 207 6.39 -9.23 -1.39
C LEU A 207 5.40 -8.77 -0.32
N PHE A 208 4.36 -8.05 -0.74
CA PHE A 208 3.23 -7.73 0.11
C PHE A 208 1.94 -7.58 -0.68
N THR A 209 0.83 -7.56 0.05
CA THR A 209 -0.54 -7.40 -0.44
C THR A 209 -1.25 -6.36 0.40
N LEU A 210 -2.19 -5.63 -0.21
CA LEU A 210 -2.97 -4.57 0.41
C LEU A 210 -4.44 -4.73 0.01
N GLU A 211 -5.33 -4.68 0.99
CA GLU A 211 -6.77 -4.84 0.78
C GLU A 211 -7.57 -3.96 1.74
N ASN A 212 -8.70 -3.40 1.29
CA ASN A 212 -9.62 -2.67 2.15
C ASN A 212 -10.43 -3.62 3.06
N THR A 213 -10.66 -3.20 4.31
CA THR A 213 -11.43 -3.94 5.32
C THR A 213 -12.88 -3.43 5.43
N ASP A 214 -13.15 -2.20 4.99
CA ASP A 214 -14.49 -1.61 4.86
C ASP A 214 -14.91 -1.53 3.38
N LYS A 215 -16.12 -2.01 3.07
CA LYS A 215 -16.72 -2.01 1.74
C LYS A 215 -16.86 -0.61 1.12
N GLN A 216 -17.09 0.42 1.94
CA GLN A 216 -17.19 1.82 1.47
C GLN A 216 -15.82 2.43 1.14
N CYS A 217 -14.73 1.74 1.47
CA CYS A 217 -13.36 2.17 1.25
C CYS A 217 -12.66 1.38 0.14
N PHE A 218 -13.40 0.78 -0.80
CA PHE A 218 -12.83 -0.02 -1.90
C PHE A 218 -11.78 0.73 -2.74
N TRP A 219 -11.92 2.05 -2.88
CA TRP A 219 -11.00 2.91 -3.64
C TRP A 219 -9.64 3.10 -2.95
N LEU A 220 -9.57 2.88 -1.64
CA LEU A 220 -8.42 3.25 -0.81
C LEU A 220 -7.17 2.42 -1.11
N SER A 221 -7.32 1.12 -1.42
CA SER A 221 -6.17 0.23 -1.69
C SER A 221 -5.25 0.78 -2.78
N ASN A 222 -5.80 1.22 -3.93
CA ASN A 222 -4.99 1.76 -5.02
C ASN A 222 -4.65 3.25 -4.82
N TYR A 223 -5.36 3.96 -3.94
CA TYR A 223 -5.01 5.32 -3.57
C TYR A 223 -3.67 5.36 -2.83
N LEU A 224 -3.43 4.36 -1.97
CA LEU A 224 -2.19 4.20 -1.19
C LEU A 224 -1.01 3.64 -2.02
N GLU A 225 -1.24 3.19 -3.25
CA GLU A 225 -0.21 2.56 -4.10
C GLU A 225 0.99 3.47 -4.37
N THR A 226 0.81 4.78 -4.54
CA THR A 226 1.96 5.68 -4.81
C THR A 226 2.89 5.80 -3.59
N LEU A 227 2.33 5.69 -2.38
CA LEU A 227 3.07 5.78 -1.14
C LEU A 227 3.86 4.49 -0.83
N LEU A 228 3.38 3.34 -1.30
CA LEU A 228 3.83 1.99 -0.95
C LEU A 228 4.55 1.29 -2.10
#